data_AF-K6TVZ8-F1
#
_entry.id   AF-K6TVZ8-F1
#
_cell.length_a   1.000
_cell.length_b   1.000
_cell.length_c   1.000
_cell.angle_alpha   90.00
_cell.angle_beta   90.00
_cell.angle_gamma   90.00
#
_symmetry.space_group_name_H-M   'P 1'
#
loop_
_entity.id
_entity.type
_entity.pdbx_description
1 polymer ?
#
loop_
_entity_poly.entity_id
_entity_poly.type
_entity_poly.pdbx_seq_one_letter_code
_entity_poly.pdbx_strand_id
1 'polypeptide(L)'
;MSKEKIEVLRTTDEYLDKLKKGIEDAVNLIQEGNEIEGIKNIIPVFEGIEYISQAINLTREVQEEEIELEDLNAQLREMIEAFENEDYILLGDLLNYELLPILEEIHEKIRISI
;
A
#
# COMPACT_ATOMS: atom_id res chain seq x y z
N MET A 1 -19.00 17.50 -5.90
CA MET A 1 -18.43 16.50 -6.82
C MET A 1 -16.93 16.65 -6.99
N SER A 2 -16.38 17.58 -7.78
CA SER A 2 -14.90 17.65 -7.95
C SER A 2 -14.15 17.98 -6.64
N LYS A 3 -14.62 18.96 -5.86
CA LYS A 3 -14.00 19.32 -4.57
C LYS A 3 -13.96 18.19 -3.55
N GLU A 4 -15.01 17.37 -3.47
CA GLU A 4 -15.07 16.23 -2.55
C GLU A 4 -14.10 15.13 -2.98
N LYS A 5 -13.97 14.87 -4.29
CA LYS A 5 -12.99 13.91 -4.81
C LYS A 5 -11.55 14.36 -4.60
N ILE A 6 -11.25 15.66 -4.75
CA ILE A 6 -9.94 16.23 -4.41
C ILE A 6 -9.65 16.09 -2.90
N GLU A 7 -10.66 16.28 -2.04
CA GLU A 7 -10.48 16.05 -0.60
C GLU A 7 -10.19 14.59 -0.28
N VAL A 8 -10.84 13.64 -0.98
CA VAL A 8 -10.51 12.21 -0.87
C VAL A 8 -9.05 11.95 -1.25
N LEU A 9 -8.55 12.53 -2.34
CA LEU A 9 -7.13 12.42 -2.73
C LEU A 9 -6.20 12.96 -1.64
N ARG A 10 -6.51 14.11 -1.03
CA ARG A 10 -5.72 14.67 0.09
C ARG A 10 -5.70 13.75 1.31
N THR A 11 -6.85 13.21 1.70
CA THR A 11 -6.89 12.25 2.81
C THR A 11 -6.14 10.96 2.49
N THR A 12 -6.10 10.57 1.20
CA THR A 12 -5.38 9.38 0.74
C THR A 12 -3.87 9.62 0.76
N ASP A 13 -3.39 10.80 0.34
CA ASP A 13 -1.99 11.24 0.45
C ASP A 13 -1.51 11.17 1.92
N GLU A 14 -2.24 11.78 2.85
CA GLU A 14 -1.90 11.73 4.28
C GLU A 14 -1.93 10.30 4.86
N TYR A 15 -2.79 9.44 4.33
CA TYR A 15 -2.91 8.05 4.76
C TYR A 15 -1.78 7.18 4.20
N LEU A 16 -1.36 7.40 2.95
CA LEU A 16 -0.26 6.69 2.31
C LEU A 16 1.05 6.85 3.06
N ASP A 17 1.36 8.03 3.60
CA ASP A 17 2.55 8.22 4.44
C ASP A 17 2.51 7.34 5.69
N LYS A 18 1.33 7.22 6.34
CA LYS A 18 1.16 6.36 7.53
C LYS A 18 1.24 4.89 7.18
N LEU A 19 0.65 4.48 6.04
CA LEU A 19 0.70 3.11 5.58
C LEU A 19 2.13 2.68 5.26
N LYS A 20 2.85 3.46 4.45
CA LYS A 20 4.25 3.19 4.12
C LYS A 20 5.09 3.07 5.39
N LYS A 21 4.91 3.97 6.35
CA LYS A 21 5.63 3.89 7.63
C LYS A 21 5.32 2.61 8.41
N GLY A 22 4.05 2.20 8.46
CA GLY A 22 3.66 0.94 9.10
C GLY A 22 4.25 -0.30 8.40
N ILE A 23 4.36 -0.26 7.07
CA ILE A 23 5.03 -1.32 6.28
C ILE A 23 6.52 -1.37 6.61
N GLU A 24 7.22 -0.24 6.60
CA GLU A 24 8.65 -0.17 6.97
C GLU A 24 8.89 -0.75 8.38
N ASP A 25 8.04 -0.39 9.34
CA ASP A 25 8.16 -0.90 10.71
C ASP A 25 7.94 -2.42 10.78
N ALA A 26 6.99 -2.97 10.01
CA ALA A 26 6.76 -4.41 9.90
C ALA A 26 7.94 -5.13 9.24
N VAL A 27 8.50 -4.57 8.17
CA VAL A 27 9.68 -5.09 7.47
C VAL A 27 10.89 -5.13 8.41
N ASN A 28 11.14 -4.05 9.16
CA ASN A 28 12.26 -4.00 10.11
C ASN A 28 12.14 -5.10 11.17
N LEU A 29 10.94 -5.32 11.72
CA LEU A 29 10.70 -6.39 12.69
C LEU A 29 10.97 -7.79 12.10
N ILE A 30 10.52 -8.04 10.87
CA ILE A 30 10.81 -9.30 10.16
C ILE A 30 12.32 -9.50 9.97
N GLN A 31 13.03 -8.47 9.49
CA GLN A 31 14.47 -8.54 9.22
C GLN A 31 15.32 -8.68 10.49
N GLU A 32 14.83 -8.20 11.64
CA GLU A 32 15.48 -8.36 12.94
C GLU A 32 15.23 -9.75 13.58
N GLY A 33 14.48 -10.64 12.91
CA GLY A 33 14.12 -11.97 13.42
C GLY A 33 12.99 -11.93 14.46
N ASN A 34 12.15 -10.89 14.41
CA ASN A 34 10.93 -10.76 15.19
C ASN A 34 9.70 -10.85 14.28
N GLU A 35 9.63 -11.94 13.51
CA GLU A 35 8.67 -12.13 12.43
C GLU A 35 7.23 -12.09 12.96
N ILE A 36 6.98 -12.73 14.12
CA ILE A 36 5.65 -12.76 14.75
C ILE A 36 5.15 -11.34 15.07
N GLU A 37 6.02 -10.45 15.54
CA GLU A 37 5.61 -9.06 15.79
C GLU A 37 5.42 -8.29 14.48
N GLY A 38 6.30 -8.51 13.49
CA GLY A 38 6.18 -7.88 12.17
C GLY A 38 4.87 -8.22 11.47
N ILE A 39 4.49 -9.51 11.44
CA ILE A 39 3.27 -9.96 10.76
C ILE A 39 1.97 -9.58 11.48
N LYS A 40 2.00 -9.17 12.76
CA LYS A 40 0.78 -8.66 13.42
C LYS A 40 0.17 -7.47 12.69
N ASN A 41 1.00 -6.72 11.97
CA ASN A 41 0.58 -5.55 11.20
C ASN A 41 0.12 -5.90 9.78
N ILE A 42 0.13 -7.17 9.36
CA ILE A 42 -0.22 -7.54 7.99
C ILE A 42 -1.68 -7.27 7.65
N ILE A 43 -2.60 -7.52 8.60
CA ILE A 43 -4.03 -7.22 8.42
C ILE A 43 -4.25 -5.71 8.22
N PRO A 44 -3.74 -4.83 9.11
CA PRO A 44 -3.78 -3.38 8.88
C PRO A 44 -3.18 -2.92 7.54
N VAL A 45 -2.12 -3.57 7.07
CA VAL A 45 -1.52 -3.27 5.76
C VAL A 45 -2.51 -3.57 4.62
N PHE A 46 -3.12 -4.75 4.62
CA PHE A 46 -4.11 -5.10 3.60
C PHE A 46 -5.36 -4.21 3.65
N GLU A 47 -5.85 -3.87 4.84
CA GLU A 47 -6.95 -2.91 5.02
C GLU A 47 -6.60 -1.52 4.44
N GLY A 48 -5.36 -1.07 4.66
CA GLY A 48 -4.89 0.20 4.12
C GLY A 48 -4.79 0.20 2.60
N ILE A 49 -4.32 -0.91 2.01
CA ILE A 49 -4.26 -1.10 0.56
C ILE A 49 -5.66 -1.12 -0.05
N GLU A 50 -6.62 -1.79 0.59
CA GLU A 50 -8.02 -1.79 0.16
C GLU A 50 -8.58 -0.36 0.16
N TYR A 51 -8.38 0.40 1.24
CA TYR A 51 -8.81 1.79 1.34
C TYR A 51 -8.25 2.65 0.20
N ILE A 52 -6.94 2.56 -0.06
CA ILE A 52 -6.27 3.30 -1.15
C ILE A 52 -6.86 2.91 -2.51
N SER A 53 -7.06 1.61 -2.75
CA SER A 53 -7.64 1.10 -3.99
C SER A 53 -9.06 1.63 -4.24
N GLN A 54 -9.88 1.70 -3.19
CA GLN A 54 -11.22 2.28 -3.27
C GLN A 54 -11.16 3.80 -3.53
N ALA A 55 -10.26 4.52 -2.86
CA ALA A 55 -10.08 5.96 -3.06
C ALA A 55 -9.63 6.30 -4.49
N ILE A 56 -8.69 5.53 -5.05
CA ILE A 56 -8.23 5.66 -6.43
C ILE A 56 -9.40 5.46 -7.40
N ASN A 57 -10.20 4.40 -7.23
CA ASN A 57 -11.34 4.16 -8.11
C ASN A 57 -12.41 5.25 -8.01
N LEU A 58 -12.68 5.76 -6.80
CA LEU A 58 -13.65 6.83 -6.57
C LEU A 58 -13.22 8.17 -7.20
N THR A 59 -11.91 8.39 -7.33
CA THR A 59 -11.31 9.66 -7.76
C THR A 59 -10.83 9.66 -9.21
N ARG A 60 -10.99 8.57 -9.98
CA ARG A 60 -10.57 8.46 -11.39
C ARG A 60 -10.82 9.69 -12.26
N GLU A 61 -11.98 10.32 -12.12
CA GLU A 61 -12.36 11.49 -12.93
C GLU A 61 -11.57 12.78 -12.64
N VAL A 62 -10.88 12.86 -11.51
CA VAL A 62 -10.11 14.04 -11.08
C VAL A 62 -8.62 13.76 -10.95
N GLN A 63 -8.17 12.57 -11.34
CA GLN A 63 -6.75 12.23 -11.41
C GLN A 63 -6.14 12.89 -12.64
N GLU A 64 -4.98 13.52 -12.47
CA GLU A 64 -4.23 14.12 -13.58
C GLU A 64 -3.55 13.04 -14.44
N GLU A 65 -3.11 11.95 -13.80
CA GLU A 65 -2.55 10.76 -14.42
C GLU A 65 -3.33 9.51 -14.02
N GLU A 66 -3.53 8.59 -14.95
CA GLU A 66 -4.21 7.33 -14.64
C GLU A 66 -3.37 6.49 -13.66
N ILE A 67 -3.99 6.12 -12.56
CA ILE A 67 -3.40 5.25 -11.55
C ILE A 67 -3.91 3.83 -11.78
N GLU A 68 -3.06 3.00 -12.37
CA GLU A 68 -3.32 1.58 -12.58
C GLU A 68 -3.05 0.77 -11.31
N LEU A 69 -3.92 -0.20 -11.03
CA LEU A 69 -3.81 -1.07 -9.84
C LEU A 69 -3.38 -2.49 -10.20
N GLU A 70 -3.01 -2.77 -11.46
CA GLU A 70 -2.69 -4.12 -11.91
C GLU A 70 -1.44 -4.68 -11.21
N ASP A 71 -0.37 -3.88 -11.13
CA ASP A 71 0.87 -4.26 -10.45
C ASP A 71 0.65 -4.47 -8.95
N LEU A 72 -0.12 -3.58 -8.31
CA LEU A 72 -0.51 -3.74 -6.90
C LEU A 72 -1.26 -5.06 -6.67
N ASN A 73 -2.23 -5.38 -7.54
CA ASN A 73 -2.99 -6.62 -7.46
C ASN A 73 -2.12 -7.87 -7.72
N ALA A 74 -1.10 -7.76 -8.57
CA ALA A 74 -0.14 -8.83 -8.79
C ALA A 74 0.67 -9.11 -7.53
N GLN A 75 1.23 -8.07 -6.92
CA GLN A 75 2.04 -8.21 -5.70
C GLN A 75 1.22 -8.69 -4.50
N LEU A 76 -0.03 -8.25 -4.36
CA LEU A 76 -0.92 -8.76 -3.32
C LEU A 76 -1.12 -10.29 -3.41
N ARG A 77 -1.16 -10.86 -4.61
CA ARG A 77 -1.30 -12.33 -4.79
C ARG A 77 -0.06 -13.07 -4.30
N GLU A 78 1.13 -12.57 -4.63
CA GLU A 78 2.40 -13.14 -4.18
C GLU A 78 2.54 -13.05 -2.65
N MET A 79 2.12 -11.92 -2.07
CA MET A 79 2.12 -11.74 -0.61
C MET A 79 1.16 -12.70 0.11
N ILE A 80 -0.02 -12.95 -0.46
CA ILE A 80 -0.97 -13.94 0.08
C ILE A 80 -0.34 -15.33 0.05
N GLU A 81 0.31 -15.72 -1.05
CA GLU A 81 0.98 -17.01 -1.17
C GLU A 81 2.12 -17.16 -0.16
N ALA A 82 2.95 -16.12 0.03
CA ALA A 82 4.00 -16.11 1.04
C ALA A 82 3.42 -16.24 2.47
N PHE A 83 2.34 -15.51 2.76
CA PHE A 83 1.67 -15.54 4.06
C PHE A 83 1.04 -16.92 4.36
N GLU A 84 0.34 -17.52 3.40
CA GLU A 84 -0.27 -18.86 3.54
C GLU A 84 0.77 -19.97 3.75
N ASN A 85 1.96 -19.81 3.16
CA ASN A 85 3.08 -20.73 3.34
C ASN A 85 3.94 -20.44 4.58
N GLU A 86 3.57 -19.45 5.39
CA GLU A 86 4.34 -18.97 6.55
C GLU A 86 5.78 -18.52 6.20
N ASP A 87 6.03 -18.15 4.93
CA ASP A 87 7.31 -17.64 4.47
C ASP A 87 7.42 -16.13 4.75
N TYR A 88 7.63 -15.80 6.02
CA TYR A 88 7.65 -14.42 6.48
C TYR A 88 8.88 -13.64 6.00
N ILE A 89 9.97 -14.32 5.66
CA ILE A 89 11.14 -13.67 5.04
C ILE A 89 10.76 -13.17 3.66
N LEU A 90 10.18 -14.04 2.82
CA LEU A 90 9.68 -13.64 1.51
C LEU A 90 8.61 -12.55 1.61
N LEU A 91 7.69 -12.66 2.57
CA LEU A 91 6.68 -11.62 2.80
C LEU A 91 7.31 -10.27 3.13
N GLY A 92 8.36 -10.25 3.97
CA GLY A 92 9.13 -9.04 4.28
C GLY A 92 9.81 -8.44 3.04
N ASP A 93 10.37 -9.29 2.18
CA ASP A 93 10.99 -8.85 0.93
C ASP A 93 9.96 -8.26 -0.05
N LEU A 94 8.81 -8.91 -0.22
CA LEU A 94 7.71 -8.43 -1.06
C LEU A 94 7.17 -7.08 -0.55
N LEU A 95 7.00 -6.94 0.77
CA LEU A 95 6.60 -5.67 1.38
C LEU A 95 7.61 -4.55 1.07
N ASN A 96 8.90 -4.83 1.22
CA ASN A 96 9.95 -3.82 1.15
C ASN A 96 10.34 -3.42 -0.28
N TYR A 97 10.50 -4.41 -1.15
CA TYR A 97 11.09 -4.21 -2.48
C TYR A 97 10.07 -4.18 -3.60
N GLU A 98 8.84 -4.65 -3.38
CA GLU A 98 7.79 -4.63 -4.40
C GLU A 98 6.65 -3.69 -4.02
N LEU A 99 6.04 -3.88 -2.84
CA LEU A 99 4.88 -3.09 -2.43
C LEU A 99 5.22 -1.62 -2.15
N LEU A 100 6.27 -1.33 -1.36
CA LEU A 100 6.64 0.05 -1.04
C LEU A 100 6.91 0.90 -2.31
N PRO A 101 7.69 0.43 -3.31
CA PRO A 101 7.85 1.16 -4.57
C PRO A 101 6.55 1.43 -5.32
N ILE A 102 5.64 0.45 -5.40
CA ILE A 102 4.32 0.63 -6.03
C ILE A 102 3.51 1.71 -5.28
N LEU A 103 3.52 1.67 -3.95
CA LEU A 103 2.83 2.68 -3.14
C LEU A 103 3.45 4.07 -3.29
N GLU A 104 4.76 4.18 -3.50
CA GLU A 104 5.41 5.46 -3.79
C GLU A 104 4.95 6.03 -5.13
N GLU A 105 4.92 5.22 -6.19
CA GLU A 105 4.44 5.66 -7.51
C GLU A 105 2.98 6.14 -7.45
N ILE A 106 2.11 5.38 -6.77
CA ILE A 106 0.71 5.78 -6.53
C ILE A 106 0.66 7.12 -5.79
N HIS A 107 1.49 7.29 -4.76
CA HIS A 107 1.53 8.50 -3.95
C HIS A 107 1.94 9.72 -4.77
N GLU A 108 2.96 9.60 -5.63
CA GLU A 108 3.39 10.66 -6.53
C GLU A 108 2.25 11.09 -7.47
N LYS A 109 1.54 10.14 -8.10
CA LYS A 109 0.42 10.44 -8.99
C LYS A 109 -0.76 11.11 -8.27
N ILE A 110 -1.04 10.72 -7.03
CA ILE A 110 -2.03 11.38 -6.18
C ILE A 110 -1.62 12.84 -5.92
N ARG A 111 -0.35 13.09 -5.58
CA ARG A 111 0.19 14.43 -5.32
C ARG A 111 0.13 15.36 -6.52
N ILE A 112 0.33 14.83 -7.73
CA ILE A 112 0.18 15.59 -8.99
C ILE A 112 -1.28 16.04 -9.19
N SER A 113 -2.24 15.27 -8.66
CA SER A 113 -3.67 15.48 -8.85
C SER A 113 -4.32 16.47 -7.85
N ILE A 114 -3.58 17.04 -6.89
CA ILE A 114 -4.09 17.90 -5.79
C ILE A 114 -3.41 19.27 -5.68
#